data_AF-A0AAD3XP18-F1
#
_entry.id   AF-A0AAD3XP18-F1
#
_cell.length_a   1.000
_cell.length_b   1.000
_cell.length_c   1.000
_cell.angle_alpha   90.00
_cell.angle_beta   90.00
_cell.angle_gamma   90.00
#
_symmetry.space_group_name_H-M   'P 1'
#
loop_
_entity.id
_entity.type
_entity.pdbx_description
1 polymer ?
#
loop_
_entity_poly.entity_id
_entity_poly.type
_entity_poly.pdbx_seq_one_letter_code
_entity_poly.pdbx_strand_id
1 'polypeptide(L)'
;MMDCYQSIRDLRPLVHLLVPLSVHWIAEEMTVSVLVDIIVEALCPGDSTCSEAIYLNGLQQTVVGIFKMVVLPLLGQLADEYGRKPFLLLTVSTSVFPFALLAISGSRGFVYAYYVLRTISYILSQGSIFCIAVAYAADVVQDSKRAAAFSWITGLFSASHVLGNVLALFLPSRYIFEVSIGLLIFCPVYMQLFLVEVVNRKQEEQQSPLHSKVLNAFKERSKSMRYAATLVFRSPTLKGISLISFFYELGMSGISSVLLYYLKAAFGFTKNQFSEILMVVGAGSIVSQMLILPLINPLIGEKMILCAGLLASIAYGLLYGFAWASWVPYVSASFGVVYILVKPSTYAIISKASSSGDQGKAQGFVAGVQSIASLLSPLAMSPLTSWFLSRSAPFNCKGFSIVCASLSMVVALGCALPLKLESSPHRPDSDDDHNGENIEALLS
;
A
#
# COMPACT_ATOMS: atom_id res chain seq x y z
N MET A 1 7.15 -32.56 -18.17
CA MET A 1 8.41 -31.80 -18.25
C MET A 1 8.37 -30.74 -19.35
N MET A 2 7.79 -31.04 -20.52
CA MET A 2 7.53 -30.07 -21.60
C MET A 2 6.59 -28.92 -21.18
N ASP A 3 5.51 -29.18 -20.42
CA ASP A 3 4.60 -28.11 -19.96
C ASP A 3 5.23 -27.13 -18.96
N CYS A 4 6.19 -27.59 -18.14
CA CYS A 4 6.93 -26.73 -17.23
C CYS A 4 7.92 -25.83 -18.00
N TYR A 5 8.56 -26.38 -19.04
CA TYR A 5 9.49 -25.64 -19.91
C TYR A 5 8.77 -24.59 -20.78
N GLN A 6 7.60 -24.94 -21.33
CA GLN A 6 6.75 -24.00 -22.06
C GLN A 6 6.27 -22.85 -21.15
N SER A 7 5.88 -23.19 -19.91
CA SER A 7 5.43 -22.20 -18.91
C SER A 7 6.54 -21.21 -18.54
N ILE A 8 7.78 -21.66 -18.36
CA ILE A 8 8.93 -20.78 -18.07
C ILE A 8 9.24 -19.84 -19.26
N ARG A 9 9.06 -20.31 -20.50
CA ARG A 9 9.29 -19.50 -21.71
C ARG A 9 8.27 -18.37 -21.86
N ASP A 10 7.00 -18.64 -21.57
CA ASP A 10 5.91 -17.65 -21.57
C ASP A 10 6.08 -16.58 -20.47
N LEU A 11 6.74 -16.95 -19.37
CA LEU A 11 6.99 -16.07 -18.23
C LEU A 11 8.28 -15.24 -18.33
N ARG A 12 9.10 -15.44 -19.37
CA ARG A 12 10.37 -14.73 -19.54
C ARG A 12 10.24 -13.19 -19.55
N PRO A 13 9.24 -12.58 -20.23
CA PRO A 13 9.03 -11.13 -20.15
C PRO A 13 8.65 -10.68 -18.74
N LEU A 14 7.89 -11.50 -18.01
CA LEU A 14 7.49 -11.22 -16.63
C LEU A 14 8.70 -11.24 -15.69
N VAL A 15 9.69 -12.12 -15.90
CA VAL A 15 10.94 -12.12 -15.12
C VAL A 15 11.70 -10.81 -15.29
N HIS A 16 11.80 -10.31 -16.54
CA HIS A 16 12.48 -9.05 -16.83
C HIS A 16 11.76 -7.81 -16.25
N LEU A 17 10.48 -7.93 -15.91
CA LEU A 17 9.73 -6.95 -15.13
C LEU A 17 9.96 -7.13 -13.61
N LEU A 18 9.79 -8.35 -13.11
CA LEU A 18 9.75 -8.66 -11.69
C LEU A 18 11.08 -8.47 -10.98
N VAL A 19 12.20 -8.88 -11.60
CA VAL A 19 13.54 -8.77 -11.01
C VAL A 19 13.91 -7.31 -10.68
N PRO A 20 13.91 -6.37 -11.64
CA PRO A 20 14.29 -4.99 -11.34
C PRO A 20 13.27 -4.29 -10.43
N LEU A 21 11.98 -4.64 -10.47
CA LEU A 21 11.00 -4.11 -9.51
C LEU A 21 11.28 -4.58 -8.08
N SER A 22 11.60 -5.85 -7.90
CA SER A 22 11.96 -6.40 -6.59
C SER A 22 13.20 -5.69 -6.04
N VAL A 23 14.23 -5.52 -6.88
CA VAL A 23 15.45 -4.79 -6.51
C VAL A 23 15.15 -3.34 -6.14
N HIS A 24 14.26 -2.66 -6.89
CA HIS A 24 13.85 -1.30 -6.59
C HIS A 24 13.16 -1.19 -5.22
N TRP A 25 12.21 -2.08 -4.92
CA TRP A 25 11.50 -2.09 -3.64
C TRP A 25 12.42 -2.42 -2.46
N ILE A 26 13.36 -3.35 -2.63
CA ILE A 26 14.39 -3.65 -1.62
C ILE A 26 15.25 -2.40 -1.35
N ALA A 27 15.68 -1.72 -2.41
CA ALA A 27 16.57 -0.55 -2.32
C ALA A 27 15.88 0.66 -1.68
N GLU A 28 14.59 0.87 -1.95
CA GLU A 28 13.77 1.88 -1.27
C GLU A 28 13.62 1.54 0.22
N GLU A 29 13.18 0.32 0.53
CA GLU A 29 12.83 -0.06 1.91
C GLU A 29 14.04 -0.05 2.84
N MET A 30 15.22 -0.49 2.38
CA MET A 30 16.42 -0.52 3.23
C MET A 30 16.83 0.88 3.75
N THR A 31 16.40 1.95 3.10
CA THR A 31 16.70 3.33 3.51
C THR A 31 15.79 3.84 4.61
N VAL A 32 14.60 3.25 4.80
CA VAL A 32 13.54 3.77 5.68
C VAL A 32 14.02 3.94 7.12
N SER A 33 14.73 2.92 7.64
CA SER A 33 15.23 2.95 9.03
C SER A 33 16.35 3.96 9.25
N VAL A 34 17.29 4.09 8.29
CA VAL A 34 18.45 4.99 8.44
C VAL A 34 18.07 6.45 8.18
N LEU A 35 17.03 6.69 7.38
CA LEU A 35 16.58 8.02 7.02
C LEU A 35 16.16 8.85 8.25
N VAL A 36 15.52 8.21 9.23
CA VAL A 36 15.12 8.87 10.48
C VAL A 36 16.32 9.42 11.24
N ASP A 37 17.39 8.63 11.36
CA ASP A 37 18.61 9.02 12.06
C ASP A 37 19.28 10.22 11.35
N ILE A 38 19.44 10.15 10.03
CA ILE A 38 20.07 11.22 9.24
C ILE A 38 19.27 12.52 9.28
N ILE A 39 17.94 12.43 9.10
CA ILE A 39 17.08 13.61 9.09
C ILE A 39 17.10 14.29 10.46
N VAL A 40 17.01 13.52 11.55
CA VAL A 40 17.04 14.08 12.91
C VAL A 40 18.41 14.68 13.22
N GLU A 41 19.51 14.01 12.88
CA GLU A 41 20.87 14.51 13.11
C GLU A 41 21.14 15.81 12.34
N ALA A 42 20.66 15.89 11.10
CA ALA A 42 20.83 17.08 10.27
C ALA A 42 19.98 18.26 10.75
N LEU A 43 18.67 18.04 10.96
CA LEU A 43 17.71 19.12 11.25
C LEU A 43 17.72 19.55 12.72
N CYS A 44 18.03 18.63 13.64
CA CYS A 44 17.94 18.86 15.08
C CYS A 44 19.16 18.27 15.81
N PRO A 45 20.38 18.78 15.55
CA PRO A 45 21.59 18.24 16.16
C PRO A 45 21.53 18.38 17.68
N GLY A 46 21.66 17.25 18.39
CA GLY A 46 21.63 17.19 19.86
C GLY A 46 20.25 17.24 20.50
N ASP A 47 19.16 17.31 19.72
CA ASP A 47 17.78 17.26 20.24
C ASP A 47 17.04 16.05 19.67
N SER A 48 16.68 15.11 20.55
CA SER A 48 15.89 13.93 20.18
C SER A 48 14.45 14.26 19.80
N THR A 49 13.95 15.42 20.20
CA THR A 49 12.57 15.89 19.93
C THR A 49 12.54 16.75 18.67
N CYS A 50 12.80 16.14 17.51
CA CYS A 50 12.86 16.86 16.24
C CYS A 50 11.47 17.14 15.64
N SER A 51 10.79 18.15 16.18
CA SER A 51 9.49 18.65 15.71
C SER A 51 9.48 19.01 14.22
N GLU A 52 10.59 19.56 13.71
CA GLU A 52 10.72 19.97 12.31
C GLU A 52 10.66 18.77 11.35
N ALA A 53 11.39 17.70 11.64
CA ALA A 53 11.39 16.48 10.82
C ALA A 53 9.99 15.85 10.75
N ILE A 54 9.29 15.81 11.89
CA ILE A 54 7.92 15.28 11.98
C ILE A 54 6.96 16.10 11.10
N TYR A 55 7.06 17.44 11.16
CA TYR A 55 6.22 18.32 10.34
C TYR A 55 6.51 18.17 8.85
N LEU A 56 7.78 18.14 8.45
CA LEU A 56 8.18 17.97 7.04
C LEU A 56 7.71 16.63 6.48
N ASN A 57 7.84 15.54 7.24
CA ASN A 57 7.35 14.22 6.84
C ASN A 57 5.83 14.21 6.67
N GLY A 58 5.09 14.81 7.62
CA GLY A 58 3.64 14.96 7.51
C GLY A 58 3.21 15.77 6.30
N LEU A 59 3.83 16.93 6.09
CA LEU A 59 3.58 17.81 4.95
C LEU A 59 3.85 17.10 3.62
N GLN A 60 4.99 16.39 3.51
CA GLN A 60 5.32 15.60 2.33
C GLN A 60 4.23 14.57 2.03
N GLN A 61 3.80 13.77 3.02
CA GLN A 61 2.76 12.76 2.81
C GLN A 61 1.44 13.38 2.36
N THR A 62 1.05 14.52 2.93
CA THR A 62 -0.14 15.26 2.52
C THR A 62 -0.03 15.75 1.08
N VAL A 63 1.08 16.41 0.72
CA VAL A 63 1.29 16.95 -0.64
C VAL A 63 1.29 15.81 -1.65
N VAL A 64 2.06 14.75 -1.41
CA VAL A 64 2.07 13.55 -2.27
C VAL A 64 0.67 12.98 -2.41
N GLY A 65 -0.08 12.88 -1.30
CA GLY A 65 -1.46 12.39 -1.28
C GLY A 65 -2.41 13.17 -2.19
N ILE A 66 -2.32 14.51 -2.22
CA ILE A 66 -3.15 15.38 -3.06
C ILE A 66 -2.80 15.18 -4.54
N PHE A 67 -1.52 15.31 -4.88
CA PHE A 67 -1.11 15.30 -6.28
C PHE A 67 -1.19 13.90 -6.91
N LYS A 68 -0.94 12.82 -6.15
CA LYS A 68 -1.02 11.45 -6.69
C LYS A 68 -2.43 11.08 -7.16
N MET A 69 -3.49 11.67 -6.61
CA MET A 69 -4.88 11.41 -7.06
C MET A 69 -5.11 11.83 -8.53
N VAL A 70 -4.35 12.81 -9.01
CA VAL A 70 -4.44 13.31 -10.39
C VAL A 70 -3.35 12.68 -11.27
N VAL A 71 -2.13 12.60 -10.75
CA VAL A 71 -0.96 12.14 -11.51
C VAL A 71 -1.00 10.63 -11.79
N LEU A 72 -1.48 9.82 -10.85
CA LEU A 72 -1.52 8.36 -11.02
C LEU A 72 -2.42 7.93 -12.21
N PRO A 73 -3.68 8.39 -12.34
CA PRO A 73 -4.48 8.09 -13.53
C PRO A 73 -3.88 8.64 -14.83
N LEU A 74 -3.31 9.85 -14.78
CA LEU A 74 -2.70 10.49 -15.95
C LEU A 74 -1.51 9.68 -16.47
N LEU A 75 -0.60 9.27 -15.59
CA LEU A 75 0.54 8.43 -15.96
C LEU A 75 0.10 7.06 -16.47
N GLY A 76 -0.97 6.48 -15.90
CA GLY A 76 -1.55 5.24 -16.42
C GLY A 76 -2.00 5.37 -17.88
N GLN A 77 -2.78 6.42 -18.19
CA GLN A 77 -3.24 6.68 -19.56
C GLN A 77 -2.10 6.97 -20.53
N LEU A 78 -1.11 7.76 -20.10
CA LEU A 78 0.06 8.04 -20.92
C LEU A 78 0.89 6.77 -21.16
N ALA A 79 1.02 5.89 -20.17
CA ALA A 79 1.69 4.61 -20.33
C ALA A 79 0.93 3.68 -21.30
N ASP A 80 -0.40 3.72 -21.31
CA ASP A 80 -1.21 2.96 -22.26
C ASP A 80 -1.06 3.49 -23.70
N GLU A 81 -0.90 4.81 -23.89
CA GLU A 81 -0.78 5.44 -25.23
C GLU A 81 0.64 5.40 -25.81
N TYR A 82 1.64 5.74 -25.01
CA TYR A 82 3.03 5.95 -25.46
C TYR A 82 3.96 4.77 -25.20
N GLY A 83 3.48 3.71 -24.55
CA GLY A 83 4.31 2.58 -24.12
C GLY A 83 4.46 2.49 -22.62
N ARG A 84 4.43 1.26 -22.10
CA ARG A 84 4.54 1.02 -20.66
C ARG A 84 5.97 1.07 -20.17
N LYS A 85 6.95 0.62 -20.97
CA LYS A 85 8.36 0.62 -20.56
C LYS A 85 8.95 2.03 -20.36
N PRO A 86 8.73 3.07 -21.20
CA PRO A 86 9.29 4.40 -20.94
C PRO A 86 8.74 5.02 -19.65
N PHE A 87 7.45 4.82 -19.35
CA PHE A 87 6.85 5.34 -18.12
C PHE A 87 7.29 4.55 -16.88
N LEU A 88 7.52 3.23 -17.01
CA LEU A 88 8.11 2.45 -15.93
C LEU A 88 9.56 2.88 -15.64
N LEU A 89 10.36 3.12 -16.69
CA LEU A 89 11.72 3.64 -16.56
C LEU A 89 11.74 5.03 -15.92
N LEU A 90 10.85 5.93 -16.36
CA LEU A 90 10.71 7.26 -15.79
C LEU A 90 10.42 7.18 -14.29
N THR A 91 9.40 6.42 -13.90
CA THR A 91 8.94 6.32 -12.51
C THR A 91 9.95 5.64 -11.59
N VAL A 92 10.68 4.61 -12.05
CA VAL A 92 11.73 3.96 -11.26
C VAL A 92 12.96 4.86 -11.12
N SER A 93 13.30 5.64 -12.15
CA SER A 93 14.49 6.50 -12.16
C SER A 93 14.39 7.70 -11.23
N THR A 94 13.18 8.23 -10.97
CA THR A 94 13.01 9.40 -10.09
C THR A 94 13.50 9.15 -8.66
N SER A 95 13.48 7.89 -8.20
CA SER A 95 13.93 7.51 -6.85
C SER A 95 15.45 7.61 -6.65
N VAL A 96 16.24 7.66 -7.72
CA VAL A 96 17.71 7.75 -7.62
C VAL A 96 18.14 9.11 -7.06
N PHE A 97 17.52 10.20 -7.54
CA PHE A 97 17.98 11.57 -7.24
C PHE A 97 17.89 11.95 -5.76
N PRO A 98 16.79 11.68 -5.02
CA PRO A 98 16.71 12.03 -3.60
C PRO A 98 17.80 11.34 -2.78
N PHE A 99 18.04 10.04 -3.01
CA PHE A 99 19.05 9.31 -2.24
C PHE A 99 20.47 9.66 -2.63
N ALA A 100 20.74 9.91 -3.91
CA ALA A 100 22.03 10.44 -4.37
C ALA A 100 22.39 11.75 -3.66
N LEU A 101 21.41 12.62 -3.44
CA LEU A 101 21.62 13.87 -2.71
C LEU A 101 22.06 13.63 -1.26
N LEU A 102 21.37 12.74 -0.54
CA LEU A 102 21.73 12.41 0.85
C LEU A 102 23.07 11.66 0.97
N ALA A 103 23.48 10.91 -0.06
CA ALA A 103 24.80 10.28 -0.09
C ALA A 103 25.94 11.30 -0.25
N ILE A 104 25.71 12.43 -0.92
CA ILE A 104 26.72 13.48 -1.10
C ILE A 104 26.97 14.23 0.21
N SER A 105 25.89 14.63 0.90
CA SER A 105 26.00 15.39 2.15
C SER A 105 24.73 15.28 2.99
N GLY A 106 24.91 15.06 4.30
CA GLY A 106 23.84 15.05 5.29
C GLY A 106 23.56 16.43 5.92
N SER A 107 23.93 17.54 5.27
CA SER A 107 23.69 18.87 5.84
C SER A 107 22.22 19.28 5.77
N ARG A 108 21.81 20.24 6.60
CA ARG A 108 20.42 20.78 6.63
C ARG A 108 19.90 21.16 5.24
N GLY A 109 20.70 21.86 4.43
CA GLY A 109 20.31 22.27 3.08
C GLY A 109 20.03 21.08 2.15
N PHE A 110 20.84 20.02 2.25
CA PHE A 110 20.65 18.80 1.47
C PHE A 110 19.42 18.01 1.93
N VAL A 111 19.08 18.03 3.23
CA VAL A 111 17.84 17.40 3.73
C VAL A 111 16.59 18.12 3.22
N TYR A 112 16.57 19.46 3.18
CA TYR A 112 15.43 20.17 2.56
C TYR A 112 15.30 19.86 1.07
N ALA A 113 16.42 19.87 0.34
CA ALA A 113 16.41 19.50 -1.08
C ALA A 113 16.02 18.02 -1.28
N TYR A 114 16.36 17.12 -0.35
CA TYR A 114 15.87 15.74 -0.32
C TYR A 114 14.35 15.70 -0.21
N TYR A 115 13.75 16.43 0.74
CA TYR A 115 12.29 16.47 0.88
C TYR A 115 11.60 16.96 -0.40
N VAL A 116 12.14 17.99 -1.07
CA VAL A 116 11.60 18.49 -2.34
C VAL A 116 11.68 17.42 -3.43
N LEU A 117 12.87 16.87 -3.69
CA LEU A 117 13.06 15.87 -4.73
C LEU A 117 12.28 14.58 -4.45
N ARG A 118 12.25 14.14 -3.19
CA ARG A 118 11.52 12.94 -2.77
C ARG A 118 10.01 13.13 -2.92
N THR A 119 9.49 14.34 -2.65
CA THR A 119 8.07 14.68 -2.89
C THR A 119 7.73 14.57 -4.37
N ILE A 120 8.54 15.17 -5.25
CA ILE A 120 8.35 15.07 -6.71
C ILE A 120 8.44 13.61 -7.16
N SER A 121 9.44 12.87 -6.67
CA SER A 121 9.60 11.45 -6.97
C SER A 121 8.37 10.66 -6.57
N TYR A 122 7.87 10.80 -5.34
CA TYR A 122 6.68 10.07 -4.88
C TYR A 122 5.41 10.46 -5.63
N ILE A 123 5.23 11.72 -6.03
CA ILE A 123 4.09 12.12 -6.87
C ILE A 123 4.08 11.36 -8.20
N LEU A 124 5.26 11.14 -8.79
CA LEU A 124 5.40 10.42 -10.07
C LEU A 124 5.39 8.90 -9.88
N SER A 125 6.11 8.37 -8.88
CA SER A 125 6.43 6.96 -8.75
C SER A 125 5.48 6.18 -7.84
N GLN A 126 5.06 6.76 -6.72
CA GLN A 126 4.31 6.04 -5.68
C GLN A 126 2.93 5.63 -6.21
N GLY A 127 2.69 4.33 -6.26
CA GLY A 127 1.48 3.74 -6.85
C GLY A 127 1.55 3.58 -8.37
N SER A 128 2.19 4.51 -9.09
CA SER A 128 2.32 4.46 -10.56
C SER A 128 3.16 3.26 -11.01
N ILE A 129 4.28 2.98 -10.32
CA ILE A 129 5.11 1.80 -10.60
C ILE A 129 4.28 0.52 -10.54
N PHE A 130 3.51 0.33 -9.47
CA PHE A 130 2.67 -0.85 -9.29
C PHE A 130 1.56 -0.93 -10.35
N CYS A 131 0.87 0.19 -10.62
CA CYS A 131 -0.18 0.28 -11.61
C CYS A 131 0.31 -0.10 -13.02
N ILE A 132 1.40 0.53 -13.48
CA ILE A 132 2.00 0.28 -14.79
C ILE A 132 2.55 -1.16 -14.87
N ALA A 133 3.14 -1.69 -13.79
CA ALA A 133 3.65 -3.05 -13.76
C ALA A 133 2.55 -4.11 -13.87
N VAL A 134 1.45 -3.96 -13.13
CA VAL A 134 0.29 -4.86 -13.22
C VAL A 134 -0.31 -4.82 -14.63
N ALA A 135 -0.41 -3.63 -15.20
CA ALA A 135 -0.97 -3.48 -16.53
C ALA A 135 -0.02 -4.01 -17.63
N TYR A 136 1.31 -3.87 -17.46
CA TYR A 136 2.30 -4.54 -18.32
C TYR A 136 2.18 -6.06 -18.23
N ALA A 137 2.04 -6.60 -17.02
CA ALA A 137 1.86 -8.03 -16.83
C ALA A 137 0.57 -8.53 -17.50
N ALA A 138 -0.50 -7.74 -17.48
CA ALA A 138 -1.74 -8.07 -18.18
C ALA A 138 -1.56 -8.17 -19.70
N ASP A 139 -0.69 -7.33 -20.29
CA ASP A 139 -0.46 -7.31 -21.74
C ASP A 139 0.41 -8.47 -22.24
N VAL A 140 1.36 -8.96 -21.41
CA VAL A 140 2.30 -10.04 -21.82
C VAL A 140 1.85 -11.44 -21.38
N VAL A 141 0.98 -11.53 -20.37
CA VAL A 141 0.53 -12.81 -19.80
C VAL A 141 -0.86 -13.16 -20.33
N GLN A 142 -1.01 -14.43 -20.76
CA GLN A 142 -2.29 -15.01 -21.16
C GLN A 142 -3.35 -14.90 -20.04
N ASP A 143 -4.60 -14.67 -20.42
CA ASP A 143 -5.73 -14.44 -19.52
C ASP A 143 -5.84 -15.47 -18.38
N SER A 144 -5.61 -16.76 -18.67
CA SER A 144 -5.67 -17.85 -17.68
C SER A 144 -4.56 -17.79 -16.62
N LYS A 145 -3.42 -17.15 -16.92
CA LYS A 145 -2.25 -17.02 -16.03
C LYS A 145 -2.15 -15.65 -15.36
N ARG A 146 -3.00 -14.68 -15.71
CA ARG A 146 -2.95 -13.30 -15.17
C ARG A 146 -3.10 -13.25 -13.66
N ALA A 147 -4.03 -14.02 -13.10
CA ALA A 147 -4.23 -14.08 -11.65
C ALA A 147 -2.93 -14.47 -10.93
N ALA A 148 -2.24 -15.51 -11.42
CA ALA A 148 -0.95 -15.93 -10.87
C ALA A 148 0.12 -14.83 -11.02
N ALA A 149 0.21 -14.17 -12.17
CA ALA A 149 1.15 -13.07 -12.39
C ALA A 149 0.93 -11.89 -11.42
N PHE A 150 -0.33 -11.50 -11.19
CA PHE A 150 -0.66 -10.45 -10.22
C PHE A 150 -0.33 -10.85 -8.78
N SER A 151 -0.54 -12.13 -8.43
CA SER A 151 -0.09 -12.68 -7.16
C SER A 151 1.43 -12.64 -7.00
N TRP A 152 2.20 -12.98 -8.05
CA TRP A 152 3.67 -12.90 -8.02
C TRP A 152 4.16 -11.47 -7.82
N ILE A 153 3.60 -10.48 -8.51
CA ILE A 153 3.94 -9.05 -8.34
C ILE A 153 3.71 -8.62 -6.89
N THR A 154 2.54 -8.92 -6.34
CA THR A 154 2.15 -8.50 -4.98
C THR A 154 2.95 -9.24 -3.90
N GLY A 155 3.23 -10.52 -4.11
CA GLY A 155 4.06 -11.35 -3.22
C GLY A 155 5.51 -10.86 -3.19
N LEU A 156 6.09 -10.58 -4.36
CA LEU A 156 7.46 -10.04 -4.47
C LEU A 156 7.57 -8.64 -3.86
N PHE A 157 6.55 -7.79 -4.00
CA PHE A 157 6.49 -6.51 -3.30
C PHE A 157 6.63 -6.70 -1.78
N SER A 158 5.83 -7.59 -1.20
CA SER A 158 5.85 -7.87 0.24
C SER A 158 7.18 -8.49 0.69
N ALA A 159 7.71 -9.46 -0.07
CA ALA A 159 9.00 -10.10 0.22
C ALA A 159 10.16 -9.11 0.12
N SER A 160 10.13 -8.19 -0.86
CA SER A 160 11.13 -7.15 -1.06
C SER A 160 11.21 -6.19 0.14
N HIS A 161 10.06 -5.83 0.72
CA HIS A 161 10.03 -5.00 1.93
C HIS A 161 10.67 -5.71 3.13
N VAL A 162 10.38 -6.99 3.34
CA VAL A 162 11.03 -7.76 4.42
C VAL A 162 12.54 -7.84 4.20
N LEU A 163 12.96 -8.15 2.98
CA LEU A 163 14.38 -8.27 2.64
C LEU A 163 15.10 -6.91 2.73
N GLY A 164 14.46 -5.80 2.36
CA GLY A 164 14.99 -4.46 2.55
C GLY A 164 15.27 -4.13 4.01
N ASN A 165 14.34 -4.47 4.91
CA ASN A 165 14.54 -4.29 6.36
C ASN A 165 15.65 -5.19 6.92
N VAL A 166 15.76 -6.44 6.43
CA VAL A 166 16.88 -7.34 6.79
C VAL A 166 18.22 -6.74 6.34
N LEU A 167 18.32 -6.25 5.10
CA LEU A 167 19.53 -5.61 4.61
C LEU A 167 19.86 -4.35 5.40
N ALA A 168 18.85 -3.54 5.74
CA ALA A 168 19.04 -2.39 6.62
C ALA A 168 19.66 -2.82 7.96
N LEU A 169 19.16 -3.88 8.60
CA LEU A 169 19.67 -4.34 9.90
C LEU A 169 21.16 -4.73 9.84
N PHE A 170 21.60 -5.42 8.79
CA PHE A 170 22.97 -5.96 8.72
C PHE A 170 23.99 -5.04 8.03
N LEU A 171 23.57 -4.15 7.13
CA LEU A 171 24.49 -3.20 6.49
C LEU A 171 24.89 -2.09 7.47
N PRO A 172 26.15 -1.67 7.55
CA PRO A 172 26.52 -0.45 8.29
C PRO A 172 25.82 0.79 7.72
N SER A 173 25.38 1.71 8.59
CA SER A 173 24.62 2.92 8.18
C SER A 173 25.30 3.73 7.07
N ARG A 174 26.63 3.81 7.07
CA ARG A 174 27.42 4.52 6.06
C ARG A 174 27.28 3.97 4.64
N TYR A 175 27.06 2.67 4.49
CA TYR A 175 27.01 2.02 3.17
C TYR A 175 25.59 1.87 2.62
N ILE A 176 24.54 2.11 3.41
CA ILE A 176 23.15 1.89 2.96
C ILE A 176 22.81 2.74 1.75
N PHE A 177 23.13 4.05 1.79
CA PHE A 177 22.79 4.93 0.67
C PHE A 177 23.59 4.56 -0.58
N GLU A 178 24.88 4.26 -0.46
CA GLU A 178 25.71 3.82 -1.58
C GLU A 178 25.17 2.54 -2.24
N VAL A 179 24.83 1.53 -1.42
CA VAL A 179 24.24 0.27 -1.91
C VAL A 179 22.86 0.51 -2.51
N SER A 180 21.98 1.27 -1.84
CA SER A 180 20.64 1.59 -2.32
C SER A 180 20.69 2.31 -3.67
N ILE A 181 21.55 3.32 -3.84
CA ILE A 181 21.72 4.04 -5.10
C ILE A 181 22.22 3.10 -6.20
N GLY A 182 23.20 2.24 -5.91
CA GLY A 182 23.70 1.26 -6.88
C GLY A 182 22.59 0.33 -7.38
N LEU A 183 21.75 -0.16 -6.47
CA LEU A 183 20.57 -0.98 -6.80
C LEU A 183 19.51 -0.18 -7.59
N LEU A 184 19.25 1.06 -7.20
CA LEU A 184 18.27 1.92 -7.88
C LEU A 184 18.72 2.34 -9.28
N ILE A 185 20.02 2.48 -9.55
CA ILE A 185 20.58 2.71 -10.88
C ILE A 185 20.54 1.43 -11.72
N PHE A 186 20.80 0.28 -11.11
CA PHE A 186 20.71 -1.01 -11.78
C PHE A 186 19.32 -1.26 -12.37
N CYS A 187 18.24 -0.89 -11.66
CA CYS A 187 16.88 -1.15 -12.10
C CYS A 187 16.51 -0.56 -13.48
N PRO A 188 16.63 0.77 -13.73
CA PRO A 188 16.32 1.35 -15.03
C PRO A 188 17.31 0.91 -16.10
N VAL A 189 18.58 0.67 -15.78
CA VAL A 189 19.56 0.12 -16.74
C VAL A 189 19.16 -1.28 -17.19
N TYR A 190 18.81 -2.15 -16.24
CA TYR A 190 18.34 -3.51 -16.53
C TYR A 190 17.05 -3.50 -17.34
N MET A 191 16.06 -2.70 -16.94
CA MET A 191 14.80 -2.55 -17.68
C MET A 191 15.03 -2.01 -19.09
N GLN A 192 15.94 -1.04 -19.26
CA GLN A 192 16.24 -0.48 -20.58
C GLN A 192 16.83 -1.54 -21.53
N LEU A 193 17.70 -2.41 -21.03
CA LEU A 193 18.36 -3.45 -21.82
C LEU A 193 17.49 -4.68 -22.08
N PHE A 194 16.71 -5.14 -21.09
CA PHE A 194 16.05 -6.45 -21.15
C PHE A 194 14.53 -6.41 -21.19
N LEU A 195 13.89 -5.33 -20.72
CA LEU A 195 12.44 -5.23 -20.78
C LEU A 195 12.00 -4.92 -22.21
N VAL A 196 11.05 -5.69 -22.73
CA VAL A 196 10.51 -5.50 -24.08
C VAL A 196 9.34 -4.52 -24.03
N GLU A 197 9.24 -3.62 -25.00
CA GLU A 197 8.06 -2.74 -25.16
C GLU A 197 6.90 -3.54 -25.77
N VAL A 198 5.69 -3.36 -25.25
CA VAL A 198 4.53 -4.21 -25.60
C VAL A 198 3.49 -3.46 -26.45
N VAL A 199 3.74 -2.20 -26.79
CA VAL A 199 2.78 -1.44 -27.60
C VAL A 199 2.90 -1.79 -29.09
N ASN A 200 1.88 -2.47 -29.61
CA ASN A 200 1.51 -2.36 -31.01
C ASN A 200 1.11 -0.90 -31.23
N ARG A 201 2.03 -0.09 -31.75
CA ARG A 201 1.79 1.32 -32.07
C ARG A 201 0.58 1.40 -33.00
N LYS A 202 -0.61 1.66 -32.44
CA LYS A 202 -1.78 2.03 -33.22
C LYS A 202 -1.45 3.39 -33.80
N GLN A 203 -0.92 3.35 -35.01
CA GLN A 203 -0.75 4.49 -35.88
C GLN A 203 -2.15 4.84 -36.39
N GLU A 204 -2.98 5.42 -35.52
CA GLU A 204 -4.25 6.00 -35.91
C GLU A 204 -4.30 7.45 -35.48
N GLU A 205 -4.29 8.27 -36.52
CA GLU A 205 -4.48 9.70 -36.57
C GLU A 205 -5.74 10.13 -35.81
N GLN A 206 -5.56 10.65 -34.60
CA GLN A 206 -6.34 11.75 -34.08
C GLN A 206 -5.57 12.35 -32.90
N GLN A 207 -4.67 13.28 -33.21
CA GLN A 207 -4.06 14.18 -32.23
C GLN A 207 -5.15 15.13 -31.71
N SER A 208 -6.07 14.61 -30.87
CA SER A 208 -6.78 15.50 -29.97
C SER A 208 -5.75 16.07 -28.98
N PRO A 209 -5.74 17.39 -28.74
CA PRO A 209 -4.75 18.02 -27.89
C PRO A 209 -4.75 17.36 -26.51
N LEU A 210 -3.57 17.15 -25.91
CA LEU A 210 -3.40 16.52 -24.59
C LEU A 210 -4.42 17.06 -23.56
N HIS A 211 -4.69 18.37 -23.61
CA HIS A 211 -5.67 19.03 -22.75
C HIS A 211 -7.11 18.53 -22.91
N SER A 212 -7.59 18.26 -24.14
CA SER A 212 -8.96 17.77 -24.35
C SER A 212 -9.11 16.29 -23.97
N LYS A 213 -8.05 15.48 -24.15
CA LYS A 213 -8.00 14.10 -23.66
C LYS A 213 -8.04 14.05 -22.13
N VAL A 214 -7.24 14.88 -21.46
CA VAL A 214 -7.22 15.00 -19.99
C VAL A 214 -8.59 15.41 -19.46
N LEU A 215 -9.24 16.39 -20.11
CA LEU A 215 -10.57 16.84 -19.70
C LEU A 215 -11.64 15.73 -19.86
N ASN A 216 -11.60 14.97 -20.95
CA ASN A 216 -12.51 13.86 -21.18
C ASN A 216 -12.28 12.72 -20.18
N ALA A 217 -11.02 12.34 -19.92
CA ALA A 217 -10.65 11.36 -18.90
C ALA A 217 -11.19 11.76 -17.52
N PHE A 218 -11.05 13.03 -17.15
CA PHE A 218 -11.57 13.54 -15.89
C PHE A 218 -13.11 13.47 -15.82
N LYS A 219 -13.79 13.82 -16.93
CA LYS A 219 -15.25 13.77 -17.02
C LYS A 219 -15.79 12.35 -16.91
N GLU A 220 -15.18 11.38 -17.60
CA GLU A 220 -15.55 9.96 -17.49
C GLU A 220 -15.29 9.40 -16.11
N ARG A 221 -14.13 9.73 -15.52
CA ARG A 221 -13.80 9.34 -14.15
C ARG A 221 -14.80 9.90 -13.14
N SER A 222 -15.18 11.17 -13.28
CA SER A 222 -16.20 11.81 -12.44
C SER A 222 -17.54 11.10 -12.54
N LYS A 223 -17.98 10.74 -13.76
CA LYS A 223 -19.21 9.95 -13.98
C LYS A 223 -19.13 8.56 -13.32
N SER A 224 -18.01 7.86 -13.50
CA SER A 224 -17.77 6.55 -12.88
C SER A 224 -17.75 6.62 -11.36
N MET A 225 -17.14 7.65 -10.77
CA MET A 225 -17.09 7.85 -9.33
C MET A 225 -18.46 8.17 -8.75
N ARG A 226 -19.28 8.98 -9.44
CA ARG A 226 -20.68 9.23 -9.03
C ARG A 226 -21.50 7.95 -9.01
N TYR A 227 -21.39 7.13 -10.05
CA TYR A 227 -22.05 5.83 -10.09
C TYR A 227 -21.60 4.91 -8.95
N ALA A 228 -20.28 4.81 -8.72
CA ALA A 228 -19.72 4.02 -7.63
C ALA A 228 -20.21 4.52 -6.25
N ALA A 229 -20.32 5.84 -6.06
CA ALA A 229 -20.89 6.42 -4.85
C ALA A 229 -22.35 5.99 -4.67
N THR A 230 -23.19 6.10 -5.71
CA THR A 230 -24.60 5.67 -5.65
C THR A 230 -24.72 4.19 -5.30
N LEU A 231 -23.88 3.33 -5.88
CA LEU A 231 -23.83 1.90 -5.56
C LEU A 231 -23.49 1.67 -4.08
N VAL A 232 -22.42 2.30 -3.60
CA VAL A 232 -21.95 2.13 -2.21
C VAL A 232 -22.97 2.65 -1.20
N PHE A 233 -23.62 3.79 -1.46
CA PHE A 233 -24.62 4.35 -0.56
C PHE A 233 -25.96 3.59 -0.56
N ARG A 234 -26.26 2.80 -1.60
CA ARG A 234 -27.45 1.95 -1.66
C ARG A 234 -27.31 0.65 -0.88
N SER A 235 -26.11 0.08 -0.81
CA SER A 235 -25.86 -1.13 -0.01
C SER A 235 -25.45 -0.75 1.42
N PRO A 236 -26.22 -1.16 2.46
CA PRO A 236 -25.84 -0.94 3.86
C PRO A 236 -24.45 -1.52 4.19
N THR A 237 -24.12 -2.68 3.61
CA THR A 237 -22.83 -3.36 3.80
C THR A 237 -21.68 -2.56 3.20
N LEU A 238 -21.79 -2.11 1.94
CA LEU A 238 -20.74 -1.32 1.29
C LEU A 238 -20.56 0.05 1.97
N LYS A 239 -21.66 0.70 2.37
CA LYS A 239 -21.61 1.94 3.15
C LYS A 239 -20.88 1.73 4.47
N GLY A 240 -21.21 0.65 5.20
CA GLY A 240 -20.56 0.30 6.46
C GLY A 240 -19.07 0.04 6.28
N ILE A 241 -18.68 -0.76 5.28
CA ILE A 241 -17.27 -1.04 4.97
C ILE A 241 -16.51 0.21 4.54
N SER A 242 -17.14 1.11 3.79
CA SER A 242 -16.53 2.38 3.43
C SER A 242 -16.21 3.22 4.68
N LEU A 243 -17.11 3.24 5.67
CA LEU A 243 -16.91 3.97 6.92
C LEU A 243 -15.81 3.32 7.79
N ILE A 244 -15.82 1.99 7.91
CA ILE A 244 -14.79 1.21 8.61
C ILE A 244 -13.42 1.48 7.98
N SER A 245 -13.34 1.41 6.65
CA SER A 245 -12.10 1.62 5.90
C SER A 245 -11.55 3.05 6.06
N PHE A 246 -12.44 4.05 6.11
CA PHE A 246 -12.05 5.44 6.37
C PHE A 246 -11.35 5.58 7.73
N PHE A 247 -12.02 5.15 8.80
CA PHE A 247 -11.51 5.32 10.17
C PHE A 247 -10.30 4.43 10.46
N TYR A 248 -10.27 3.21 9.90
CA TYR A 248 -9.10 2.34 9.97
C TYR A 248 -7.89 3.00 9.31
N GLU A 249 -8.02 3.48 8.07
CA GLU A 249 -6.90 4.11 7.36
C GLU A 249 -6.49 5.43 8.02
N LEU A 250 -7.45 6.20 8.54
CA LEU A 250 -7.18 7.43 9.29
C LEU A 250 -6.29 7.14 10.51
N GLY A 251 -6.58 6.08 11.27
CA GLY A 251 -5.76 5.67 12.40
C GLY A 251 -4.41 5.09 11.95
N MET A 252 -4.44 4.10 11.07
CA MET A 252 -3.27 3.32 10.71
C MET A 252 -2.22 4.14 9.93
N SER A 253 -2.67 4.99 8.99
CA SER A 253 -1.80 5.96 8.30
C SER A 253 -1.19 6.96 9.29
N GLY A 254 -1.96 7.35 10.31
CA GLY A 254 -1.53 8.31 11.33
C GLY A 254 -0.38 7.77 12.16
N ILE A 255 -0.54 6.55 12.67
CA ILE A 255 0.52 5.85 13.39
C ILE A 255 1.75 5.71 12.48
N SER A 256 1.57 5.19 11.26
CA SER A 256 2.69 4.95 10.33
C SER A 256 3.45 6.23 9.98
N SER A 257 2.77 7.39 9.91
CA SER A 257 3.40 8.67 9.58
C SER A 257 4.35 9.22 10.64
N VAL A 258 4.14 8.87 11.92
CA VAL A 258 4.92 9.44 13.04
C VAL A 258 5.69 8.39 13.85
N LEU A 259 5.42 7.10 13.65
CA LEU A 259 5.90 6.01 14.51
C LEU A 259 7.41 6.02 14.72
N LEU A 260 8.20 6.05 13.65
CA LEU A 260 9.67 5.95 13.79
C LEU A 260 10.27 7.20 14.46
N TYR A 261 9.74 8.38 14.16
CA TYR A 261 10.15 9.62 14.83
C TYR A 261 9.74 9.64 16.30
N TYR A 262 8.54 9.14 16.63
CA TYR A 262 8.11 8.93 18.01
C TYR A 262 9.05 7.99 18.76
N LEU A 263 9.37 6.82 18.18
CA LEU A 263 10.28 5.85 18.79
C LEU A 263 11.70 6.41 18.98
N LYS A 264 12.19 7.21 18.02
CA LYS A 264 13.45 7.96 18.17
C LYS A 264 13.41 8.92 19.36
N ALA A 265 12.36 9.74 19.45
CA ALA A 265 12.24 10.79 20.45
C ALA A 265 11.90 10.27 21.87
N ALA A 266 11.13 9.19 21.96
CA ALA A 266 10.69 8.61 23.21
C ALA A 266 11.71 7.64 23.82
N PHE A 267 12.36 6.83 22.98
CA PHE A 267 13.21 5.72 23.43
C PHE A 267 14.65 5.77 22.90
N GLY A 268 15.00 6.75 22.07
CA GLY A 268 16.34 6.85 21.48
C GLY A 268 16.63 5.76 20.46
N PHE A 269 15.59 5.18 19.84
CA PHE A 269 15.77 4.04 18.94
C PHE A 269 16.73 4.36 17.81
N THR A 270 17.55 3.38 17.47
CA THR A 270 18.48 3.47 16.34
C THR A 270 17.88 2.78 15.13
N LYS A 271 18.45 3.06 13.96
CA LYS A 271 18.22 2.32 12.73
C LYS A 271 18.03 0.81 12.92
N ASN A 272 18.88 0.12 13.69
CA ASN A 272 18.79 -1.33 13.85
C ASN A 272 17.46 -1.74 14.52
N GLN A 273 17.03 -1.01 15.55
CA GLN A 273 15.78 -1.28 16.26
C GLN A 273 14.56 -0.98 15.40
N PHE A 274 14.63 0.05 14.54
CA PHE A 274 13.60 0.30 13.54
C PHE A 274 13.50 -0.88 12.56
N SER A 275 14.63 -1.36 12.05
CA SER A 275 14.68 -2.49 11.11
C SER A 275 14.17 -3.79 11.75
N GLU A 276 14.49 -4.05 13.02
CA GLU A 276 13.96 -5.20 13.77
C GLU A 276 12.43 -5.16 13.87
N ILE A 277 11.85 -4.02 14.26
CA ILE A 277 10.39 -3.86 14.37
C ILE A 277 9.71 -4.03 13.02
N LEU A 278 10.22 -3.38 11.98
CA LEU A 278 9.65 -3.47 10.63
C LEU A 278 9.77 -4.90 10.07
N MET A 279 10.87 -5.60 10.37
CA MET A 279 11.05 -7.01 10.02
C MET A 279 10.05 -7.92 10.72
N VAL A 280 9.79 -7.74 12.03
CA VAL A 280 8.78 -8.51 12.77
C VAL A 280 7.39 -8.34 12.15
N VAL A 281 7.00 -7.09 11.85
CA VAL A 281 5.71 -6.79 11.21
C VAL A 281 5.66 -7.40 9.81
N GLY A 282 6.72 -7.24 9.01
CA GLY A 282 6.76 -7.72 7.62
C GLY A 282 6.77 -9.24 7.50
N ALA A 283 7.63 -9.94 8.26
CA ALA A 283 7.65 -11.40 8.28
C ALA A 283 6.33 -11.98 8.82
N GLY A 284 5.81 -11.37 9.90
CA GLY A 284 4.50 -11.70 10.45
C GLY A 284 3.37 -11.53 9.43
N SER A 285 3.45 -10.49 8.60
CA SER A 285 2.47 -10.22 7.55
C SER A 285 2.44 -11.31 6.48
N ILE A 286 3.60 -11.81 6.06
CA ILE A 286 3.70 -12.89 5.08
C ILE A 286 3.10 -14.18 5.64
N VAL A 287 3.50 -14.58 6.86
CA VAL A 287 2.97 -15.78 7.52
C VAL A 287 1.45 -15.67 7.68
N SER A 288 0.97 -14.51 8.11
CA SER A 288 -0.45 -14.29 8.33
C SER A 288 -1.28 -14.41 7.06
N GLN A 289 -0.84 -13.78 5.97
CA GLN A 289 -1.58 -13.79 4.71
C GLN A 289 -1.50 -15.13 3.98
N MET A 290 -0.35 -15.80 4.01
CA MET A 290 -0.15 -17.04 3.24
C MET A 290 -0.61 -18.30 3.98
N LEU A 291 -0.50 -18.33 5.31
CA LEU A 291 -0.83 -19.50 6.12
C LEU A 291 -2.08 -19.28 6.98
N ILE A 292 -2.10 -18.23 7.80
CA ILE A 292 -3.13 -18.05 8.82
C ILE A 292 -4.50 -17.72 8.18
N LEU A 293 -4.54 -16.79 7.23
CA LEU A 293 -5.77 -16.35 6.60
C LEU A 293 -6.52 -17.48 5.87
N PRO A 294 -5.89 -18.29 4.98
CA PRO A 294 -6.57 -19.40 4.33
C PRO A 294 -7.09 -20.46 5.30
N LEU A 295 -6.39 -20.70 6.42
CA LEU A 295 -6.79 -21.70 7.43
C LEU A 295 -7.97 -21.21 8.29
N ILE A 296 -7.97 -19.93 8.68
CA ILE A 296 -8.96 -19.37 9.61
C ILE A 296 -10.21 -18.86 8.90
N ASN A 297 -10.11 -18.39 7.65
CA ASN A 297 -11.25 -17.86 6.90
C ASN A 297 -12.45 -18.82 6.81
N PRO A 298 -12.31 -20.13 6.48
CA PRO A 298 -13.44 -21.04 6.46
C PRO A 298 -14.05 -21.32 7.84
N LEU A 299 -13.32 -21.07 8.94
CA LEU A 299 -13.76 -21.40 10.30
C LEU A 299 -14.60 -20.29 10.94
N ILE A 300 -14.20 -19.03 10.79
CA ILE A 300 -14.82 -17.89 11.50
C ILE A 300 -15.44 -16.83 10.57
N GLY A 301 -15.17 -16.91 9.26
CA GLY A 301 -15.68 -15.97 8.26
C GLY A 301 -15.03 -14.59 8.27
N GLU A 302 -15.29 -13.81 7.22
CA GLU A 302 -14.55 -12.57 6.95
C GLU A 302 -14.85 -11.45 7.97
N LYS A 303 -16.09 -11.38 8.49
CA LYS A 303 -16.46 -10.39 9.50
C LYS A 303 -15.68 -10.58 10.79
N MET A 304 -15.51 -11.81 11.26
CA MET A 304 -14.79 -12.08 12.50
C MET A 304 -13.30 -11.80 12.34
N ILE A 305 -12.71 -12.13 11.19
CA ILE A 305 -11.32 -11.77 10.89
C ILE A 305 -11.16 -10.25 10.85
N LEU A 306 -12.10 -9.52 10.23
CA LEU A 306 -12.09 -8.06 10.23
C LEU A 306 -12.13 -7.49 11.65
N CYS A 307 -13.06 -7.95 12.50
CA CYS A 307 -13.16 -7.50 13.89
C CYS A 307 -11.91 -7.84 14.71
N ALA A 308 -11.35 -9.04 14.56
CA ALA A 308 -10.11 -9.45 15.22
C ALA A 308 -8.91 -8.60 14.78
N GLY A 309 -8.81 -8.33 13.47
CA GLY A 309 -7.80 -7.44 12.91
C GLY A 309 -7.91 -6.02 13.43
N LEU A 310 -9.13 -5.46 13.52
CA LEU A 310 -9.37 -4.13 14.10
C LEU A 310 -9.02 -4.09 15.59
N LEU A 311 -9.39 -5.11 16.36
CA LEU A 311 -9.02 -5.22 17.77
C LEU A 311 -7.50 -5.28 17.96
N ALA A 312 -6.80 -6.07 17.14
CA ALA A 312 -5.34 -6.12 17.12
C ALA A 312 -4.73 -4.76 16.72
N SER A 313 -5.37 -4.03 15.81
CA SER A 313 -4.93 -2.67 15.42
C SER A 313 -5.05 -1.67 16.57
N ILE A 314 -6.12 -1.77 17.36
CA ILE A 314 -6.31 -0.96 18.57
C ILE A 314 -5.23 -1.29 19.59
N ALA A 315 -4.98 -2.57 19.86
CA ALA A 315 -3.90 -3.00 20.75
C ALA A 315 -2.52 -2.50 20.27
N TYR A 316 -2.24 -2.61 18.98
CA TYR A 316 -1.04 -2.07 18.33
C TYR A 316 -0.89 -0.56 18.60
N GLY A 317 -1.93 0.22 18.36
CA GLY A 317 -1.90 1.68 18.60
C GLY A 317 -1.74 2.03 20.08
N LEU A 318 -2.51 1.40 20.97
CA LEU A 318 -2.48 1.70 22.40
C LEU A 318 -1.16 1.30 23.07
N LEU A 319 -0.60 0.14 22.70
CA LEU A 319 0.69 -0.32 23.23
C LEU A 319 1.84 0.59 22.79
N TYR A 320 1.83 1.08 21.54
CA TYR A 320 2.77 2.12 21.12
C TYR A 320 2.54 3.44 21.85
N GLY A 321 1.29 3.90 21.93
CA GLY A 321 0.96 5.20 22.51
C GLY A 321 1.29 5.32 23.99
N PHE A 322 1.07 4.24 24.76
CA PHE A 322 1.33 4.15 26.19
C PHE A 322 2.63 3.39 26.53
N ALA A 323 3.54 3.22 25.58
CA ALA A 323 4.78 2.49 25.82
C ALA A 323 5.57 3.12 26.97
N TRP A 324 5.79 2.35 28.04
CA TRP A 324 6.53 2.78 29.24
C TRP A 324 7.98 2.29 29.24
N ALA A 325 8.33 1.34 28.38
CA ALA A 325 9.65 0.74 28.28
C ALA A 325 9.98 0.37 26.83
N SER A 326 11.27 0.33 26.51
CA SER A 326 11.79 0.07 25.15
C SER A 326 11.41 -1.29 24.55
N TRP A 327 11.03 -2.28 25.37
CA TRP A 327 10.58 -3.58 24.85
C TRP A 327 9.11 -3.58 24.41
N VAL A 328 8.28 -2.65 24.92
CA VAL A 328 6.84 -2.58 24.61
C VAL A 328 6.56 -2.36 23.12
N PRO A 329 7.29 -1.48 22.40
CA PRO A 329 7.26 -1.40 20.93
C PRO A 329 7.34 -2.74 20.19
N TYR A 330 8.19 -3.66 20.65
CA TYR A 330 8.36 -4.97 20.00
C TYR A 330 7.14 -5.88 20.22
N VAL A 331 6.55 -5.85 21.42
CA VAL A 331 5.29 -6.56 21.69
C VAL A 331 4.16 -5.96 20.89
N SER A 332 4.09 -4.62 20.78
CA SER A 332 3.15 -3.95 19.90
C SER A 332 3.30 -4.41 18.45
N ALA A 333 4.54 -4.45 17.93
CA ALA A 333 4.85 -4.90 16.58
C ALA A 333 4.34 -6.32 16.27
N SER A 334 4.32 -7.24 17.25
CA SER A 334 3.78 -8.59 17.06
C SER A 334 2.28 -8.63 16.72
N PHE A 335 1.49 -7.64 17.15
CA PHE A 335 0.09 -7.49 16.72
C PHE A 335 -0.03 -7.18 15.22
N GLY A 336 1.08 -6.79 14.58
CA GLY A 336 1.27 -6.71 13.13
C GLY A 336 0.84 -7.96 12.37
N VAL A 337 1.08 -9.13 12.97
CA VAL A 337 0.68 -10.41 12.39
C VAL A 337 -0.83 -10.49 12.21
N VAL A 338 -1.62 -9.89 13.10
CA VAL A 338 -3.09 -10.02 13.08
C VAL A 338 -3.75 -8.84 12.37
N TYR A 339 -3.31 -7.60 12.62
CA TYR A 339 -3.99 -6.44 12.03
C TYR A 339 -3.87 -6.39 10.51
N ILE A 340 -2.82 -6.98 9.93
CA ILE A 340 -2.61 -7.00 8.48
C ILE A 340 -3.79 -7.64 7.72
N LEU A 341 -4.57 -8.50 8.40
CA LEU A 341 -5.73 -9.18 7.84
C LEU A 341 -6.93 -8.27 7.61
N VAL A 342 -6.94 -7.04 8.14
CA VAL A 342 -8.03 -6.07 7.93
C VAL A 342 -8.25 -5.79 6.45
N LYS A 343 -7.18 -5.58 5.67
CA LYS A 343 -7.26 -5.27 4.23
C LYS A 343 -7.85 -6.42 3.39
N PRO A 344 -7.33 -7.66 3.44
CA PRO A 344 -7.90 -8.77 2.67
C PRO A 344 -9.35 -9.08 3.09
N SER A 345 -9.70 -9.03 4.38
CA SER A 345 -11.08 -9.23 4.83
C SER A 345 -12.01 -8.14 4.32
N THR A 346 -11.56 -6.88 4.29
CA THR A 346 -12.31 -5.76 3.71
C THR A 346 -12.60 -6.02 2.23
N TYR A 347 -11.60 -6.42 1.44
CA TYR A 347 -11.80 -6.71 0.02
C TYR A 347 -12.71 -7.91 -0.23
N ALA A 348 -12.61 -8.95 0.59
CA ALA A 348 -13.48 -10.11 0.50
C ALA A 348 -14.95 -9.75 0.77
N ILE A 349 -15.22 -8.91 1.78
CA ILE A 349 -16.57 -8.42 2.07
C ILE A 349 -17.11 -7.55 0.92
N ILE A 350 -16.30 -6.64 0.37
CA ILE A 350 -16.71 -5.82 -0.79
C ILE A 350 -17.05 -6.71 -1.98
N SER A 351 -16.25 -7.75 -2.24
CA SER A 351 -16.48 -8.69 -3.33
C SER A 351 -17.80 -9.45 -3.18
N LYS A 352 -18.17 -9.87 -1.97
CA LYS A 352 -19.46 -10.54 -1.70
C LYS A 352 -20.67 -9.60 -1.75
N ALA A 353 -20.47 -8.33 -1.39
CA ALA A 353 -21.54 -7.33 -1.33
C ALA A 353 -21.78 -6.59 -2.67
N SER A 354 -21.06 -6.94 -3.74
CA SER A 354 -21.19 -6.29 -5.05
C SER A 354 -21.30 -7.31 -6.18
N SER A 355 -22.01 -6.93 -7.25
CA SER A 355 -22.11 -7.73 -8.47
C SER A 355 -20.75 -7.84 -9.17
N SER A 356 -20.51 -8.90 -9.93
CA SER A 356 -19.25 -9.13 -10.66
C SER A 356 -18.85 -7.95 -11.57
N GLY A 357 -19.82 -7.24 -12.16
CA GLY A 357 -19.58 -6.05 -13.00
C GLY A 357 -19.30 -4.76 -12.22
N ASP A 358 -19.56 -4.74 -10.91
CA ASP A 358 -19.43 -3.54 -10.08
C ASP A 358 -18.35 -3.64 -8.99
N GLN A 359 -17.75 -4.81 -8.79
CA GLN A 359 -16.68 -5.05 -7.81
C GLN A 359 -15.54 -4.02 -7.91
N GLY A 360 -15.00 -3.81 -9.11
CA GLY A 360 -13.91 -2.85 -9.31
C GLY A 360 -14.32 -1.41 -9.01
N LYS A 361 -15.59 -1.04 -9.24
CA LYS A 361 -16.11 0.30 -8.94
C LYS A 361 -16.29 0.49 -7.44
N ALA A 362 -16.82 -0.50 -6.74
CA ALA A 362 -16.96 -0.49 -5.28
C ALA A 362 -15.59 -0.44 -4.58
N GLN A 363 -14.65 -1.29 -5.00
CA GLN A 363 -13.27 -1.28 -4.48
C GLN A 363 -12.57 0.05 -4.77
N GLY A 364 -12.73 0.60 -5.98
CA GLY A 364 -12.19 1.91 -6.35
C GLY A 364 -12.75 3.05 -5.51
N PHE A 365 -14.03 3.02 -5.16
CA PHE A 365 -14.63 3.99 -4.25
C PHE A 365 -14.06 3.89 -2.84
N VAL A 366 -13.98 2.69 -2.27
CA VAL A 366 -13.41 2.46 -0.93
C VAL A 366 -11.94 2.87 -0.87
N ALA A 367 -11.14 2.55 -1.90
CA ALA A 367 -9.75 2.99 -2.01
C ALA A 367 -9.64 4.53 -2.10
N GLY A 368 -10.60 5.20 -2.74
CA GLY A 368 -10.70 6.66 -2.75
C GLY A 368 -10.98 7.23 -1.36
N VAL A 369 -11.87 6.61 -0.59
CA VAL A 369 -12.18 6.99 0.80
C VAL A 369 -10.96 6.78 1.71
N GLN A 370 -10.25 5.66 1.58
CA GLN A 370 -8.97 5.42 2.26
C GLN A 370 -7.92 6.47 1.88
N SER A 371 -7.85 6.88 0.61
CA SER A 371 -6.92 7.91 0.15
C SER A 371 -7.18 9.25 0.85
N ILE A 372 -8.45 9.65 1.01
CA ILE A 372 -8.83 10.86 1.76
C ILE A 372 -8.42 10.72 3.24
N ALA A 373 -8.64 9.57 3.86
CA ALA A 373 -8.21 9.32 5.24
C ALA A 373 -6.68 9.42 5.40
N SER A 374 -5.92 8.82 4.48
CA SER A 374 -4.45 8.89 4.45
C SER A 374 -3.92 10.30 4.22
N LEU A 375 -4.69 11.16 3.55
CA LEU A 375 -4.38 12.58 3.36
C LEU A 375 -4.61 13.38 4.64
N LEU A 376 -5.74 13.15 5.31
CA LEU A 376 -6.13 13.87 6.53
C LEU A 376 -5.31 13.45 7.75
N SER A 377 -4.82 12.21 7.77
CA SER A 377 -4.18 11.67 8.97
C SER A 377 -2.88 12.38 9.36
N PRO A 378 -1.89 12.57 8.46
CA PRO A 378 -0.66 13.27 8.82
C PRO A 378 -0.87 14.74 9.17
N LEU A 379 -1.92 15.39 8.63
CA LEU A 379 -2.30 16.77 8.96
C LEU A 379 -2.70 16.93 10.43
N ALA A 380 -3.33 15.91 11.02
CA ALA A 380 -3.71 15.92 12.43
C ALA A 380 -2.60 15.33 13.31
N MET A 381 -2.03 14.18 12.91
CA MET A 381 -1.14 13.40 13.77
C MET A 381 0.27 14.00 13.88
N SER A 382 0.79 14.62 12.82
CA SER A 382 2.16 15.17 12.84
C SER A 382 2.28 16.38 13.78
N PRO A 383 1.40 17.41 13.70
CA PRO A 383 1.43 18.52 14.66
C PRO A 383 1.15 18.07 16.09
N LEU A 384 0.23 17.11 16.28
CA LEU A 384 -0.09 16.58 17.61
C LEU A 384 1.12 15.84 18.22
N THR A 385 1.83 15.05 17.43
CA THR A 385 3.06 14.38 17.87
C THR A 385 4.13 15.41 18.22
N SER A 386 4.33 16.41 17.37
CA SER A 386 5.28 17.49 17.61
C SER A 386 4.99 18.23 18.92
N TRP A 387 3.72 18.53 19.21
CA TRP A 387 3.33 19.20 20.44
C TRP A 387 3.57 18.33 21.69
N PHE A 388 3.20 17.06 21.66
CA PHE A 388 3.37 16.14 22.80
C PHE A 388 4.81 15.66 23.02
N LEU A 389 5.70 15.81 22.04
CA LEU A 389 7.13 15.64 22.21
C LEU A 389 7.83 16.91 22.71
N SER A 390 7.21 18.08 22.55
CA SER A 390 7.78 19.36 22.99
C SER A 390 7.69 19.55 24.51
N ARG A 391 8.44 20.56 25.01
CA ARG A 391 8.40 20.94 26.44
C ARG A 391 7.06 21.56 26.88
N SER A 392 6.19 21.96 25.93
CA SER A 392 4.89 22.58 26.22
C SER A 392 3.71 21.59 26.18
N ALA A 393 4.00 20.28 26.25
CA ALA A 393 2.97 19.25 26.31
C ALA A 393 2.06 19.44 27.55
N PRO A 394 0.73 19.36 27.40
CA PRO A 394 -0.21 19.62 28.49
C PRO A 394 -0.18 18.54 29.59
N PHE A 395 0.26 17.32 29.24
CA PHE A 395 0.48 16.21 30.17
C PHE A 395 1.52 15.25 29.61
N ASN A 396 2.09 14.39 30.47
CA ASN A 396 3.16 13.48 30.09
C ASN A 396 2.62 12.24 29.36
N CYS A 397 2.45 12.35 28.04
CA CYS A 397 2.16 11.22 27.15
C CYS A 397 2.76 11.47 25.76
N LYS A 398 4.04 11.11 25.58
CA LYS A 398 4.75 11.33 24.30
C LYS A 398 4.07 10.67 23.10
N GLY A 399 3.37 9.56 23.32
CA GLY A 399 2.67 8.79 22.28
C GLY A 399 1.20 9.18 22.11
N PHE A 400 0.75 10.31 22.65
CA PHE A 400 -0.67 10.68 22.66
C PHE A 400 -1.31 10.76 21.27
N SER A 401 -0.57 11.21 20.25
CA SER A 401 -1.05 11.19 18.86
C SER A 401 -1.38 9.78 18.35
N ILE A 402 -0.56 8.79 18.70
CA ILE A 402 -0.80 7.37 18.40
C ILE A 402 -2.04 6.87 19.15
N VAL A 403 -2.24 7.31 20.39
CA VAL A 403 -3.49 7.03 21.13
C VAL A 403 -4.70 7.62 20.41
N CYS A 404 -4.66 8.89 19.97
CA CYS A 404 -5.74 9.50 19.19
C CYS A 404 -6.00 8.76 17.87
N ALA A 405 -4.94 8.32 17.18
CA ALA A 405 -5.07 7.49 15.99
C ALA A 405 -5.74 6.13 16.30
N SER A 406 -5.44 5.52 17.45
CA SER A 406 -6.09 4.29 17.90
C SER A 406 -7.59 4.46 18.20
N LEU A 407 -8.03 5.63 18.68
CA LEU A 407 -9.45 5.93 18.86
C LEU A 407 -10.21 5.90 17.53
N SER A 408 -9.59 6.29 16.42
CA SER A 408 -10.19 6.14 15.09
C SER A 408 -10.45 4.65 14.77
N MET A 409 -9.52 3.77 15.13
CA MET A 409 -9.69 2.32 14.95
C MET A 409 -10.75 1.74 15.90
N VAL A 410 -10.95 2.31 17.09
CA VAL A 410 -12.08 1.98 17.98
C VAL A 410 -13.41 2.32 17.31
N VAL A 411 -13.52 3.48 16.66
CA VAL A 411 -14.71 3.85 15.88
C VAL A 411 -14.93 2.85 14.73
N ALA A 412 -13.86 2.47 14.01
CA ALA A 412 -13.94 1.45 12.96
C ALA A 412 -14.47 0.11 13.49
N LEU A 413 -13.99 -0.35 14.65
CA LEU A 413 -14.49 -1.57 15.31
C LEU A 413 -15.97 -1.43 15.72
N GLY A 414 -16.34 -0.29 16.29
CA GLY A 414 -17.72 0.04 16.64
C GLY A 414 -18.67 0.00 15.44
N CYS A 415 -18.20 0.41 14.25
CA CYS A 415 -18.95 0.27 13.00
C CYS A 415 -18.96 -1.17 12.44
N ALA A 416 -17.91 -1.97 12.69
CA ALA A 416 -17.80 -3.34 12.21
C ALA A 416 -18.69 -4.34 12.98
N LEU A 417 -18.87 -4.14 14.29
CA LEU A 417 -19.69 -5.01 15.14
C LEU A 417 -21.15 -5.15 14.67
N PRO A 418 -21.90 -4.07 14.36
CA PRO A 418 -23.28 -4.15 13.88
C PRO A 418 -23.41 -4.54 12.41
N LEU A 419 -22.31 -4.66 11.66
CA LEU A 419 -22.34 -4.96 10.23
C LEU A 419 -22.98 -6.34 9.99
N LYS A 420 -24.13 -6.38 9.31
CA LYS A 420 -24.75 -7.63 8.87
C LYS A 420 -24.24 -7.93 7.46
N LEU A 421 -23.54 -9.04 7.27
CA LEU A 421 -23.20 -9.51 5.94
C LEU A 421 -24.47 -10.08 5.33
N GLU A 422 -24.93 -9.50 4.21
CA GLU A 422 -25.98 -10.11 3.40
C GLU A 422 -25.47 -11.49 2.95
N SER A 423 -26.16 -12.55 3.38
CA SER A 423 -25.95 -13.87 2.83
C SER A 423 -26.24 -13.79 1.33
N SER A 424 -25.27 -14.20 0.50
CA SER A 424 -25.49 -14.36 -0.95
C SER A 424 -26.84 -15.06 -1.16
N PRO A 425 -27.71 -14.59 -2.08
CA PRO A 425 -28.88 -15.36 -2.44
C PRO A 425 -28.37 -16.75 -2.84
N HIS A 426 -28.88 -17.78 -2.17
CA HIS A 426 -28.73 -19.15 -2.61
C HIS A 426 -28.99 -19.18 -4.12
N ARG A 427 -28.08 -19.78 -4.90
CA ARG A 427 -28.46 -20.29 -6.21
C ARG A 427 -29.74 -21.10 -5.99
N PRO A 428 -30.84 -20.88 -6.73
CA PRO A 428 -31.91 -21.84 -6.70
C PRO A 428 -31.28 -23.16 -7.12
N ASP A 429 -31.45 -24.19 -6.28
CA ASP A 429 -31.17 -25.56 -6.67
C ASP A 429 -31.91 -25.78 -7.99
N SER A 430 -31.15 -25.92 -9.07
CA SER A 430 -31.62 -26.59 -10.27
C SER A 430 -31.65 -28.07 -9.92
N ASP A 431 -32.59 -28.45 -9.05
CA ASP A 431 -33.05 -29.83 -8.99
C ASP A 431 -34.06 -29.97 -10.11
N ASP A 432 -33.65 -30.80 -11.06
CA ASP A 432 -34.37 -31.20 -12.25
C ASP A 432 -35.81 -31.61 -11.91
N ASP A 433 -36.75 -30.83 -12.42
CA ASP A 433 -38.12 -31.27 -12.69
C ASP A 433 -38.05 -32.29 -13.85
N HIS A 434 -37.56 -33.51 -13.55
CA HIS A 434 -37.80 -34.68 -14.38
C HIS A 434 -39.19 -35.22 -14.07
N ASN A 435 -40.18 -34.50 -14.60
CA ASN A 435 -41.49 -35.02 -14.91
C ASN A 435 -41.31 -36.07 -16.05
N GLY A 436 -40.93 -37.28 -15.66
CA GLY A 436 -40.98 -38.46 -16.53
C GLY A 436 -42.42 -38.93 -16.65
N GLU A 437 -43.15 -38.34 -17.59
CA GLU A 437 -44.43 -38.88 -18.05
C GLU A 437 -44.26 -40.31 -18.58
N ASN A 438 -45.10 -41.19 -18.03
CA ASN A 438 -45.51 -42.50 -18.53
C ASN A 438 -45.29 -42.74 -20.04
N ILE A 439 -44.31 -43.58 -20.37
CA ILE A 439 -44.29 -44.36 -21.61
C ILE A 439 -44.16 -45.83 -21.23
N GLU A 440 -45.27 -46.44 -20.81
CA GLU A 440 -45.44 -47.89 -20.75
C GLU A 440 -46.93 -48.24 -20.86
N ALA A 441 -47.48 -48.09 -22.07
CA ALA A 441 -48.71 -48.76 -22.52
C ALA A 441 -48.88 -48.58 -24.04
N LEU A 442 -48.11 -49.30 -24.85
CA LEU A 442 -48.48 -49.54 -26.26
C LEU A 442 -47.83 -50.77 -26.93
N LEU A 443 -47.29 -51.75 -26.19
CA LEU A 443 -46.94 -53.07 -26.76
C LEU A 443 -46.97 -54.18 -25.69
N SER A 444 -48.16 -54.67 -25.34
CA SER A 444 -48.46 -56.07 -24.97
C SER A 444 -49.93 -56.25 -24.61
#